data_AF-A0A6C0B9I7-F1
#
_entry.id   AF-A0A6C0B9I7-F1
#
_cell.length_a   1.000
_cell.length_b   1.000
_cell.length_c   1.000
_cell.angle_alpha   90.00
_cell.angle_beta   90.00
_cell.angle_gamma   90.00
#
_symmetry.space_group_name_H-M   'P 1'
#
loop_
_entity.id
_entity.type
_entity.pdbx_description
1 polymer ?
#
loop_
_entity_poly.entity_id
_entity_poly.type
_entity_poly.pdbx_seq_one_letter_code
_entity_poly.pdbx_strand_id
1 'polypeptide(L)'
;MSNTAVIDYLIEMRTTIEEQRSFFILQLKEPTEIMVPRCKKIISDLTILLENIDETLKAECIHTYVEDWIDITSERSQKITYCSTCHSTF
;
A
#
# COMPACT_ATOMS: atom_id res chain seq x y z
N MET A 1 -20.65 -13.08 -12.26
CA MET A 1 -19.84 -12.31 -13.24
C MET A 1 -18.57 -11.95 -12.51
N SER A 2 -17.37 -12.31 -13.00
CA SER A 2 -16.16 -12.13 -12.20
C SER A 2 -15.81 -10.64 -12.12
N ASN A 3 -15.58 -10.15 -10.90
CA ASN A 3 -15.15 -8.77 -10.63
C ASN A 3 -13.70 -8.48 -11.10
N THR A 4 -13.11 -9.37 -11.89
CA THR A 4 -11.69 -9.36 -12.25
C THR A 4 -11.24 -8.03 -12.84
N ALA A 5 -12.01 -7.43 -13.75
CA ALA A 5 -11.67 -6.14 -14.33
C ALA A 5 -11.66 -4.97 -13.31
N VAL A 6 -12.52 -5.03 -12.29
CA VAL A 6 -12.55 -4.03 -11.21
C VAL A 6 -11.35 -4.23 -10.28
N ILE A 7 -11.03 -5.48 -9.96
CA ILE A 7 -9.87 -5.85 -9.14
C ILE A 7 -8.56 -5.40 -9.81
N ASP A 8 -8.40 -5.67 -11.11
CA ASP A 8 -7.21 -5.27 -11.87
C ASP A 8 -7.05 -3.74 -11.87
N TYR A 9 -8.16 -3.00 -12.05
CA TYR A 9 -8.16 -1.53 -11.98
C TYR A 9 -7.78 -1.02 -10.59
N LEU A 10 -8.27 -1.65 -9.52
CA LEU A 10 -7.91 -1.29 -8.14
C LEU A 10 -6.42 -1.55 -7.86
N ILE A 11 -5.84 -2.63 -8.39
CA ILE A 11 -4.40 -2.93 -8.27
C ILE A 11 -3.56 -1.87 -9.00
N GLU A 12 -3.95 -1.48 -10.22
CA GLU A 12 -3.28 -0.43 -10.99
C GLU A 12 -3.35 0.92 -10.27
N MET A 13 -4.54 1.27 -9.76
CA MET A 13 -4.77 2.49 -9.01
C MET A 13 -3.93 2.52 -7.73
N ARG A 14 -3.90 1.43 -6.97
CA ARG A 14 -3.05 1.28 -5.78
C ARG A 14 -1.59 1.56 -6.09
N THR A 15 -1.09 0.95 -7.16
CA THR A 15 0.32 1.09 -7.58
C THR A 15 0.64 2.55 -7.90
N THR A 16 -0.23 3.20 -8.66
CA THR A 16 -0.08 4.62 -9.02
C THR A 16 -0.09 5.53 -7.78
N ILE A 17 -0.97 5.28 -6.82
CA ILE A 17 -1.07 6.07 -5.59
C ILE A 17 0.18 5.87 -4.71
N GLU A 18 0.70 4.65 -4.63
CA GLU A 18 1.94 4.34 -3.90
C GLU A 18 3.15 5.10 -4.48
N GLU A 19 3.25 5.19 -5.82
CA GLU A 19 4.26 5.98 -6.51
C GLU A 19 4.13 7.48 -6.21
N GLN A 20 2.90 8.02 -6.25
CA GLN A 20 2.64 9.41 -5.87
C GLN A 20 2.99 9.70 -4.42
N ARG A 21 2.64 8.79 -3.49
CA ARG A 21 3.00 8.92 -2.07
C ARG A 21 4.51 8.95 -1.89
N SER A 22 5.22 8.05 -2.58
CA SER A 22 6.69 7.99 -2.59
C SER A 22 7.31 9.30 -3.09
N PHE A 23 6.76 9.90 -4.15
CA PHE A 23 7.19 11.21 -4.63
C PHE A 23 7.07 12.29 -3.54
N PHE A 24 5.93 12.41 -2.86
CA PHE A 24 5.76 13.42 -1.80
C PHE A 24 6.64 13.15 -0.58
N ILE A 25 6.94 11.89 -0.25
CA ILE A 25 7.92 11.54 0.79
C ILE A 25 9.31 12.05 0.41
N LEU A 26 9.72 11.93 -0.87
CA LEU A 26 10.99 12.46 -1.34
C LEU A 26 11.05 14.00 -1.23
N GLN A 27 9.94 14.69 -1.48
CA GLN A 27 9.86 16.16 -1.31
C GLN A 27 10.09 16.61 0.14
N LEU A 28 9.90 15.73 1.14
CA LEU A 28 10.23 16.05 2.54
C LEU A 28 11.74 16.02 2.83
N LYS A 29 12.57 15.44 1.95
CA LYS A 29 14.03 15.39 2.13
C LYS A 29 14.74 16.70 1.75
N GLU A 30 14.10 17.55 0.94
CA GLU A 30 14.57 18.89 0.56
C GLU A 30 13.54 19.98 0.95
N PRO A 31 13.21 20.14 2.24
CA PRO A 31 12.05 20.92 2.64
C PRO A 31 12.29 22.42 2.62
N THR A 32 11.29 23.17 2.15
CA THR A 32 11.04 24.55 2.61
C THR A 32 10.00 24.50 3.74
N GLU A 33 10.07 25.41 4.74
CA GLU A 33 9.19 25.38 5.93
C GLU A 33 7.68 25.33 5.60
N ILE A 34 7.27 25.93 4.48
CA ILE A 34 5.87 25.99 4.03
C ILE A 34 5.45 24.71 3.29
N MET A 35 6.37 24.01 2.64
CA MET A 35 6.06 22.76 1.93
C MET A 35 5.79 21.60 2.88
N VAL A 36 6.48 21.55 4.02
CA VAL A 36 6.42 20.40 4.95
C VAL A 36 5.00 20.09 5.42
N PRO A 37 4.18 21.04 5.91
CA PRO A 37 2.82 20.73 6.36
C PRO A 37 1.91 20.25 5.23
N ARG A 38 2.06 20.82 4.02
CA ARG A 38 1.25 20.43 2.86
C ARG A 38 1.61 19.03 2.38
N CYS A 39 2.90 18.73 2.22
CA CYS A 39 3.37 17.41 1.84
C CYS A 39 2.94 16.35 2.87
N LYS A 40 3.05 16.64 4.18
CA LYS A 40 2.56 15.73 5.24
C LYS A 40 1.07 15.43 5.13
N LYS A 41 0.25 16.46 4.88
CA LYS A 41 -1.19 16.26 4.68
C LYS A 41 -1.47 15.38 3.46
N ILE A 42 -0.83 15.67 2.32
CA ILE A 42 -1.00 14.87 1.09
C ILE A 42 -0.59 13.42 1.32
N ILE A 43 0.55 13.18 1.98
CA ILE A 43 0.99 11.82 2.32
C ILE A 43 -0.05 11.11 3.18
N SER A 44 -0.59 11.78 4.20
CA SER A 44 -1.64 11.22 5.05
C SER A 44 -2.89 10.85 4.26
N ASP A 45 -3.36 11.74 3.38
CA ASP A 45 -4.56 11.51 2.57
C ASP A 45 -4.34 10.32 1.60
N LEU A 46 -3.15 10.21 1.00
CA LEU A 46 -2.79 9.07 0.13
C LEU A 46 -2.66 7.76 0.90
N THR A 47 -2.13 7.78 2.14
CA THR A 47 -2.07 6.59 3.01
C THR A 47 -3.47 6.06 3.32
N ILE A 48 -4.40 6.94 3.71
CA ILE A 48 -5.80 6.56 3.99
C ILE A 48 -6.44 5.94 2.74
N LEU A 49 -6.19 6.52 1.56
CA LEU A 49 -6.74 5.98 0.31
C LEU A 49 -6.18 4.59 -0.01
N LEU A 50 -4.88 4.36 0.21
CA LEU A 50 -4.27 3.04 0.03
C LEU A 50 -4.85 2.00 0.98
N GLU A 51 -5.03 2.34 2.26
CA GLU A 51 -5.66 1.46 3.24
C GLU A 51 -7.06 1.04 2.79
N ASN A 52 -7.88 1.97 2.30
CA ASN A 52 -9.22 1.66 1.79
C ASN A 52 -9.19 0.74 0.55
N ILE A 53 -8.24 0.95 -0.37
CA ILE A 53 -8.08 0.08 -1.54
C ILE A 53 -7.65 -1.32 -1.10
N ASP A 54 -6.72 -1.41 -0.15
CA ASP A 54 -6.22 -2.66 0.39
C ASP A 54 -7.31 -3.44 1.13
N GLU A 55 -8.14 -2.77 1.92
CA GLU A 55 -9.33 -3.38 2.54
C GLU A 55 -10.33 -3.90 1.49
N THR A 56 -10.54 -3.14 0.41
CA THR A 56 -11.44 -3.55 -0.68
C THR A 56 -10.91 -4.77 -1.42
N LEU A 57 -9.62 -4.77 -1.78
CA LEU A 57 -8.96 -5.91 -2.43
C LEU A 57 -8.93 -7.14 -1.52
N LYS A 58 -8.72 -6.94 -0.21
CA LYS A 58 -8.80 -8.01 0.79
C LYS A 58 -10.19 -8.63 0.85
N ALA A 59 -11.25 -7.82 0.85
CA ALA A 59 -12.63 -8.28 0.92
C ALA A 59 -13.05 -9.14 -0.29
N GLU A 60 -12.51 -8.86 -1.48
CA GLU A 60 -12.75 -9.69 -2.68
C GLU A 60 -12.01 -11.05 -2.62
N CYS A 61 -10.94 -11.13 -1.83
CA CYS A 61 -10.17 -12.35 -1.66
C CYS A 61 -10.76 -13.22 -0.53
N ILE A 62 -11.55 -14.22 -0.91
CA ILE A 62 -12.20 -15.17 0.02
C ILE A 62 -11.27 -16.24 0.62
N HIS A 63 -9.98 -16.20 0.30
CA HIS A 63 -9.00 -17.17 0.76
C HIS A 63 -8.45 -16.81 2.15
N THR A 64 -7.83 -17.78 2.81
CA THR A 64 -7.23 -17.58 4.13
C THR A 64 -5.99 -16.69 4.05
N TYR A 65 -5.94 -15.66 4.90
CA TYR A 65 -4.75 -14.85 5.12
C TYR A 65 -3.91 -15.43 6.25
N VAL A 66 -2.61 -15.46 6.03
CA VAL A 66 -1.62 -15.94 6.99
C VAL A 66 -0.67 -14.81 7.34
N GLU A 67 -0.28 -14.76 8.61
CA GLU A 67 0.78 -13.87 9.08
C GLU A 67 2.11 -14.64 9.07
N ASP A 68 3.17 -13.97 8.61
CA ASP A 68 4.49 -14.57 8.45
C ASP A 68 5.58 -13.54 8.73
N TRP A 69 6.84 -13.98 8.81
CA TRP A 69 8.00 -13.12 8.97
C TRP A 69 8.96 -13.35 7.82
N ILE A 70 9.28 -12.27 7.10
CA ILE A 70 10.31 -12.31 6.06
C ILE A 70 11.56 -11.58 6.55
N ASP A 71 12.72 -12.18 6.31
CA ASP A 71 14.00 -11.53 6.56
C ASP A 71 14.27 -10.51 5.44
N ILE A 72 14.26 -9.22 5.80
CA ILE A 72 14.63 -8.13 4.88
C ILE A 72 16.16 -8.02 4.79
N THR A 73 16.82 -8.26 5.92
CA THR A 73 18.29 -8.34 6.06
C THR A 73 18.63 -9.38 7.12
N SER A 74 19.92 -9.74 7.26
CA SER A 74 20.37 -10.68 8.31
C SER A 74 20.05 -10.27 9.75
N GLU A 75 19.77 -8.98 9.99
CA GLU A 75 19.51 -8.43 11.33
C GLU A 75 18.09 -7.90 11.48
N ARG A 76 17.26 -7.96 10.42
CA ARG A 76 15.94 -7.34 10.41
C ARG A 76 14.94 -8.21 9.67
N SER A 77 13.93 -8.65 10.40
CA SER A 77 12.74 -9.28 9.86
C SER A 77 11.56 -8.29 9.84
N GLN A 78 10.63 -8.53 8.93
CA GLN A 78 9.37 -7.78 8.82
C GLN A 78 8.22 -8.77 8.87
N LYS A 79 7.27 -8.50 9.77
CA LYS A 79 5.99 -9.20 9.78
C LYS A 79 5.20 -8.82 8.53
N ILE A 80 4.72 -9.81 7.80
CA ILE A 80 3.85 -9.64 6.63
C ILE A 80 2.58 -10.42 6.83
N THR A 81 1.54 -10.02 6.11
CA THR A 81 0.29 -10.77 6.01
C THR A 81 0.02 -10.97 4.52
N TYR A 82 -0.25 -12.20 4.11
CA TYR A 82 -0.56 -12.53 2.72
C TYR A 82 -1.64 -13.57 2.60
N CYS A 83 -2.31 -13.59 1.46
CA CYS A 83 -3.23 -14.66 1.11
C CYS A 83 -2.44 -15.95 0.81
N SER A 84 -2.71 -17.05 1.52
CA SER A 84 -1.95 -18.31 1.37
C SER A 84 -2.11 -18.99 0.00
N THR A 85 -3.12 -18.58 -0.78
CA THR A 85 -3.43 -19.13 -2.11
C THR A 85 -3.00 -18.20 -3.24
N CYS A 86 -3.26 -16.89 -3.10
CA CYS A 86 -2.90 -15.89 -4.11
C CYS A 86 -1.47 -15.35 -3.94
N HIS A 87 -0.88 -15.54 -2.76
CA HIS A 87 0.41 -14.97 -2.34
C HIS A 87 0.48 -13.43 -2.37
N SER A 88 -0.68 -12.78 -2.44
CA SER A 88 -0.79 -11.32 -2.43
C SER A 88 -0.69 -10.76 -1.01
N THR A 89 0.18 -9.77 -0.84
CA THR A 89 0.35 -8.94 0.36
C THR A 89 -0.38 -7.61 0.14
N PHE A 90 -1.72 -7.65 0.11
CA PHE A 90 -2.52 -6.43 0.19
C PHE A 90 -2.47 -5.87 1.61
#